data_AF-A0A2G9EJ88-F1
#
_entry.id   AF-A0A2G9EJ88-F1
#
_cell.length_a   1.000
_cell.length_b   1.000
_cell.length_c   1.000
_cell.angle_alpha   90.00
_cell.angle_beta   90.00
_cell.angle_gamma   90.00
#
_symmetry.space_group_name_H-M   'P 1'
#
loop_
_entity.id
_entity.type
_entity.pdbx_description
1 polymer ?
#
loop_
_entity_poly.entity_id
_entity_poly.type
_entity_poly.pdbx_seq_one_letter_code
_entity_poly.pdbx_strand_id
1 'polypeptide(L)'
;MIKAIEINNFGCFKDFNWKKDVGNYTTDITAKFSEINIIYGRNYSGKTTLSRIINCLDKKIVHPDYINSNFEIILENSTSIKSDNLYNTLNVKVYNSDFMKEKLKWFYDKNYGIEPFTILGEKNIDVQNKIENLEKSIEEIDKKIIEKNSEFTSSEKNFKEIKENLENKLTEEARKIKENTNYFNVVTYNRKTLTDSFSKIKKKKVLIFEYLYLDILKKF
;
A
#
# COMPACT_ATOMS: atom_id res chain seq x y z
N MET A 1 -18.31 -0.29 37.27
CA MET A 1 -19.44 -1.11 36.78
C MET A 1 -20.41 -0.22 36.03
N ILE A 2 -21.00 -0.71 34.94
CA ILE A 2 -22.09 -0.01 34.24
C ILE A 2 -23.32 -0.06 35.14
N LYS A 3 -24.01 1.06 35.29
CA LYS A 3 -25.22 1.22 36.10
C LYS A 3 -26.47 1.18 35.22
N ALA A 4 -26.48 1.95 34.14
CA ALA A 4 -27.62 2.09 33.23
C ALA A 4 -27.14 2.58 31.85
N ILE A 5 -28.02 2.50 30.83
CA ILE A 5 -27.73 2.97 29.47
C ILE A 5 -28.94 3.72 28.92
N GLU A 6 -28.77 4.99 28.60
CA GLU A 6 -29.77 5.81 27.91
C GLU A 6 -29.47 5.80 26.41
N ILE A 7 -30.48 5.59 25.55
CA ILE A 7 -30.27 5.43 24.10
C ILE A 7 -31.27 6.29 23.34
N ASN A 8 -30.84 7.48 22.95
CA ASN A 8 -31.65 8.38 22.12
C ASN A 8 -31.75 7.85 20.68
N ASN A 9 -30.63 7.38 20.10
CA ASN A 9 -30.60 6.83 18.75
C ASN A 9 -29.47 5.80 18.58
N PHE A 10 -29.81 4.51 18.44
CA PHE A 10 -28.85 3.47 18.07
C PHE A 10 -29.56 2.24 17.50
N GLY A 11 -29.44 2.02 16.18
CA GLY A 11 -30.07 0.89 15.50
C GLY A 11 -31.59 0.87 15.69
N CYS A 12 -32.10 -0.16 16.37
CA CYS A 12 -33.53 -0.31 16.66
C CYS A 12 -34.01 0.48 17.90
N PHE A 13 -33.10 1.04 18.69
CA PHE A 13 -33.46 1.84 19.86
C PHE A 13 -33.64 3.30 19.47
N LYS A 14 -34.78 3.87 19.86
CA LYS A 14 -35.12 5.28 19.70
C LYS A 14 -35.75 5.76 21.01
N ASP A 15 -35.20 6.84 21.57
CA ASP A 15 -35.66 7.46 22.82
C ASP A 15 -35.86 6.46 23.97
N PHE A 16 -34.99 5.44 24.04
CA PHE A 16 -35.02 4.44 25.09
C PHE A 16 -34.48 5.05 26.39
N ASN A 17 -35.34 5.07 27.40
CA ASN A 17 -35.05 5.60 28.71
C ASN A 17 -34.94 4.46 29.73
N TRP A 18 -33.76 4.24 30.28
CA TRP A 18 -33.51 3.07 31.14
C TRP A 18 -34.42 3.05 32.38
N LYS A 19 -34.61 4.21 33.02
CA LYS A 19 -35.47 4.32 34.21
C LYS A 19 -36.93 3.99 33.89
N LYS A 20 -37.43 4.46 32.76
CA LYS A 20 -38.84 4.29 32.35
C LYS A 20 -39.10 2.89 31.77
N ASP A 21 -38.19 2.41 30.92
CA ASP A 21 -38.42 1.23 30.08
C ASP A 21 -37.95 -0.07 30.75
N VAL A 22 -37.04 0.03 31.73
CA VAL A 22 -36.55 -1.13 32.52
C VAL A 22 -37.00 -1.05 33.99
N GLY A 23 -37.23 0.15 34.52
CA GLY A 23 -37.74 0.35 35.87
C GLY A 23 -39.12 -0.27 36.09
N ASN A 24 -39.47 -0.51 37.34
CA ASN A 24 -40.77 -1.07 37.70
C ASN A 24 -41.79 0.04 37.99
N TYR A 25 -43.04 -0.11 37.57
CA TYR A 25 -44.10 0.90 37.73
C TYR A 25 -44.55 1.09 39.19
N THR A 26 -44.20 0.19 40.11
CA THR A 26 -44.79 0.14 41.46
C THR A 26 -43.85 0.48 42.61
N THR A 27 -42.52 0.39 42.45
CA THR A 27 -41.56 0.77 43.50
C THR A 27 -40.25 1.23 42.89
N ASP A 28 -39.78 2.41 43.32
CA ASP A 28 -38.61 3.13 42.82
C ASP A 28 -37.28 2.47 43.29
N ILE A 29 -37.10 1.19 42.97
CA ILE A 29 -35.81 0.52 43.02
C ILE A 29 -35.26 0.63 41.60
N THR A 30 -34.45 1.66 41.37
CA THR A 30 -33.82 1.94 40.07
C THR A 30 -33.33 0.64 39.43
N ALA A 31 -33.94 0.21 38.31
CA ALA A 31 -33.43 -0.92 37.56
C ALA A 31 -32.00 -0.56 37.14
N LYS A 32 -31.03 -1.36 37.57
CA LYS A 32 -29.61 -1.17 37.26
C LYS A 32 -29.07 -2.48 36.72
N PHE A 33 -27.97 -2.40 35.98
CA PHE A 33 -27.16 -3.58 35.74
C PHE A 33 -26.62 -4.11 37.06
N SER A 34 -26.78 -5.42 37.28
CA SER A 34 -26.15 -6.17 38.35
C SER A 34 -24.76 -6.66 37.92
N GLU A 35 -24.06 -7.39 38.78
CA GLU A 35 -22.80 -8.07 38.42
C GLU A 35 -23.03 -9.08 37.28
N ILE A 36 -24.15 -9.81 37.33
CA ILE A 36 -24.58 -10.76 36.31
C ILE A 36 -25.95 -10.33 35.79
N ASN A 37 -26.09 -10.25 34.47
CA ASN A 37 -27.32 -9.83 33.80
C ASN A 37 -27.69 -10.83 32.72
N ILE A 38 -28.96 -11.24 32.69
CA ILE A 38 -29.51 -12.10 31.63
C ILE A 38 -30.51 -11.27 30.82
N ILE A 39 -30.18 -11.00 29.56
CA ILE A 39 -31.03 -10.23 28.65
C ILE A 39 -31.52 -11.17 27.55
N TYR A 40 -32.83 -11.40 27.51
CA TYR A 40 -33.47 -12.30 26.56
C TYR A 40 -34.68 -11.64 25.88
N GLY A 41 -35.12 -12.22 24.77
CA GLY A 41 -36.22 -11.66 23.98
C GLY A 41 -36.29 -12.28 22.59
N ARG A 42 -37.33 -11.94 21.82
CA ARG A 42 -37.54 -12.45 20.45
C ARG A 42 -36.43 -12.00 19.50
N ASN A 43 -36.30 -12.65 18.35
CA ASN A 43 -35.45 -12.12 17.28
C ASN A 43 -35.86 -10.68 16.94
N TYR A 44 -34.88 -9.86 16.58
CA TYR A 44 -35.06 -8.43 16.30
C TYR A 44 -35.44 -7.55 17.50
N SER A 45 -35.47 -8.09 18.73
CA SER A 45 -35.72 -7.31 19.95
C SER A 45 -34.55 -6.41 20.40
N GLY A 46 -33.53 -6.21 19.56
CA GLY A 46 -32.38 -5.35 19.87
C GLY A 46 -31.27 -5.93 20.74
N LYS A 47 -31.27 -7.23 21.06
CA LYS A 47 -30.20 -7.86 21.87
C LYS A 47 -28.80 -7.66 21.29
N THR A 48 -28.62 -7.98 20.01
CA THR A 48 -27.35 -7.78 19.30
C THR A 48 -27.01 -6.29 19.19
N THR A 49 -28.01 -5.43 18.99
CA THR A 49 -27.85 -3.98 18.95
C THR A 49 -27.31 -3.45 20.29
N LEU A 50 -27.84 -3.94 21.41
CA LEU A 50 -27.38 -3.58 22.75
C LEU A 50 -25.94 -4.05 23.00
N SER A 51 -25.58 -5.27 22.58
CA SER A 51 -24.20 -5.75 22.73
C SER A 51 -23.20 -4.91 21.93
N ARG A 52 -23.61 -4.35 20.79
CA ARG A 52 -22.79 -3.40 20.00
C ARG A 52 -22.56 -2.07 20.71
N ILE A 53 -23.51 -1.58 21.51
CA ILE A 53 -23.30 -0.40 22.37
C ILE A 53 -22.19 -0.69 23.39
N ILE A 54 -22.24 -1.86 24.05
CA ILE A 54 -21.18 -2.27 24.98
C ILE A 54 -19.84 -2.43 24.24
N ASN A 55 -19.84 -2.93 23.01
CA ASN A 55 -18.63 -3.11 22.20
C ASN A 55 -17.93 -1.78 21.87
N CYS A 56 -18.69 -0.67 21.81
CA CYS A 56 -18.12 0.67 21.63
C CYS A 56 -17.20 1.06 22.80
N LEU A 57 -17.41 0.50 24.00
CA LEU A 57 -16.53 0.72 25.15
C LEU A 57 -15.17 0.02 25.01
N ASP A 58 -15.18 -1.23 24.51
CA ASP A 58 -13.96 -2.02 24.28
C ASP A 58 -13.11 -1.38 23.16
N LYS A 59 -13.74 -1.08 22.02
CA LYS A 59 -13.05 -0.52 20.85
C LYS A 59 -12.79 0.99 20.92
N LYS A 60 -13.44 1.70 21.86
CA LYS A 60 -13.39 3.17 22.01
C LYS A 60 -13.75 3.94 20.73
N ILE A 61 -14.57 3.34 19.88
CA ILE A 61 -15.08 3.91 18.63
C ILE A 61 -16.54 3.51 18.45
N VAL A 62 -17.32 4.41 17.84
CA VAL A 62 -18.71 4.13 17.46
C VAL A 62 -18.73 3.03 16.40
N HIS A 63 -19.70 2.13 16.49
CA HIS A 63 -19.87 1.08 15.51
C HIS A 63 -20.15 1.66 14.10
N PRO A 64 -19.47 1.19 13.04
CA PRO A 64 -19.56 1.76 11.69
C PRO A 64 -20.99 1.90 11.12
N ASP A 65 -21.87 0.94 11.42
CA ASP A 65 -23.28 0.97 10.98
C ASP A 65 -24.14 2.06 11.64
N TYR A 66 -23.65 2.75 12.68
CA TYR A 66 -24.44 3.67 13.51
C TYR A 66 -23.74 5.02 13.72
N ILE A 67 -23.30 5.65 12.62
CA ILE A 67 -22.53 6.91 12.62
C ILE A 67 -23.24 8.03 13.40
N ASN A 68 -24.57 8.17 13.25
CA ASN A 68 -25.36 9.19 13.94
C ASN A 68 -25.88 8.73 15.31
N SER A 69 -25.11 7.89 16.00
CA SER A 69 -25.54 7.33 17.28
C SER A 69 -25.52 8.36 18.41
N ASN A 70 -26.51 8.26 19.29
CA ASN A 70 -26.64 9.06 20.49
C ASN A 70 -27.06 8.15 21.64
N PHE A 71 -26.11 7.85 22.51
CA PHE A 71 -26.32 7.06 23.72
C PHE A 71 -25.39 7.52 24.84
N GLU A 72 -25.77 7.22 26.07
CA GLU A 72 -25.02 7.54 27.28
C GLU A 72 -25.00 6.32 28.21
N ILE A 73 -23.79 5.88 28.58
CA ILE A 73 -23.56 4.78 29.51
C ILE A 73 -23.23 5.39 30.87
N ILE A 74 -24.10 5.18 31.83
CA ILE A 74 -23.97 5.70 33.19
C ILE A 74 -23.24 4.66 34.03
N LEU A 75 -22.21 5.08 34.78
CA LEU A 75 -21.44 4.23 35.68
C LEU A 75 -21.90 4.40 37.14
N GLU A 76 -21.56 3.45 38.02
CA GLU A 76 -21.95 3.53 39.44
C GLU A 76 -21.37 4.73 40.19
N ASN A 77 -20.20 5.22 39.78
CA ASN A 77 -19.59 6.44 40.33
C ASN A 77 -20.24 7.74 39.82
N SER A 78 -21.40 7.64 39.15
CA SER A 78 -22.15 8.76 38.56
C SER A 78 -21.42 9.51 37.42
N THR A 79 -20.30 8.98 36.94
CA THR A 79 -19.72 9.43 35.66
C THR A 79 -20.45 8.77 34.49
N SER A 80 -20.36 9.38 33.31
CA SER A 80 -20.98 8.84 32.10
C SER A 80 -20.03 8.86 30.90
N ILE A 81 -20.26 7.91 30.00
CA ILE A 81 -19.53 7.77 28.73
C ILE A 81 -20.56 7.97 27.62
N LYS A 82 -20.31 8.93 26.74
CA LYS A 82 -21.25 9.33 25.68
C LYS A 82 -20.74 8.86 24.31
N SER A 83 -21.64 8.74 23.34
CA SER A 83 -21.28 8.29 21.98
C SER A 83 -20.27 9.21 21.27
N ASP A 84 -20.21 10.48 21.64
CA ASP A 84 -19.25 11.47 21.12
C ASP A 84 -17.87 11.41 21.78
N ASN A 85 -17.77 10.82 22.98
CA ASN A 85 -16.52 10.61 23.71
C ASN A 85 -16.52 9.26 24.42
N LEU A 86 -16.00 8.25 23.73
CA LEU A 86 -15.91 6.86 24.20
C LEU A 86 -14.63 6.57 25.01
N TYR A 87 -13.85 7.60 25.36
CA TYR A 87 -12.66 7.40 26.18
C TYR A 87 -13.03 6.87 27.57
N ASN A 88 -12.44 5.73 27.94
CA ASN A 88 -12.67 5.10 29.23
C ASN A 88 -11.49 4.19 29.62
N THR A 89 -11.42 3.85 30.90
CA THR A 89 -10.44 2.94 31.51
C THR A 89 -11.02 1.58 31.87
N LEU A 90 -12.24 1.27 31.40
CA LEU A 90 -12.92 0.01 31.70
C LEU A 90 -12.26 -1.13 30.91
N ASN A 91 -12.08 -2.27 31.56
CA ASN A 91 -11.69 -3.50 30.89
C ASN A 91 -12.95 -4.24 30.43
N VAL A 92 -13.39 -3.96 29.19
CA VAL A 92 -14.61 -4.53 28.61
C VAL A 92 -14.23 -5.51 27.51
N LYS A 93 -14.88 -6.66 27.45
CA LYS A 93 -14.77 -7.61 26.34
C LYS A 93 -16.16 -8.09 25.92
N VAL A 94 -16.43 -8.07 24.62
CA VAL A 94 -17.73 -8.43 24.07
C VAL A 94 -17.59 -9.60 23.10
N TYR A 95 -18.12 -10.74 23.49
CA TYR A 95 -18.16 -11.96 22.68
C TYR A 95 -19.51 -12.06 21.94
N ASN A 96 -19.68 -11.25 20.89
CA ASN A 96 -20.88 -11.27 20.06
C ASN A 96 -20.59 -11.80 18.63
N SER A 97 -21.59 -11.77 17.74
CA SER A 97 -21.41 -12.19 16.34
C SER A 97 -20.36 -11.39 15.58
N ASP A 98 -20.15 -10.12 15.93
CA ASP A 98 -19.16 -9.27 15.27
C ASP A 98 -17.75 -9.70 15.70
N PHE A 99 -17.55 -10.04 16.98
CA PHE A 99 -16.31 -10.65 17.48
C PHE A 99 -16.00 -11.96 16.75
N MET A 100 -16.99 -12.86 16.61
CA MET A 100 -16.80 -14.13 15.88
C MET A 100 -16.41 -13.88 14.42
N LYS A 101 -17.07 -12.93 13.75
CA LYS A 101 -16.75 -12.59 12.35
C LYS A 101 -15.39 -11.94 12.18
N GLU A 102 -14.95 -11.14 13.15
CA GLU A 102 -13.64 -10.48 13.08
C GLU A 102 -12.52 -11.46 13.39
N LYS A 103 -12.63 -12.20 14.48
CA LYS A 103 -11.55 -13.02 15.05
C LYS A 103 -11.58 -14.49 14.64
N LEU A 104 -12.67 -14.97 14.05
CA LEU A 104 -12.86 -16.36 13.66
C LEU A 104 -13.36 -16.48 12.21
N LYS A 105 -12.84 -15.63 11.32
CA LYS A 105 -13.15 -15.59 9.87
C LYS A 105 -13.05 -16.94 9.19
N TRP A 106 -12.14 -17.82 9.64
CA TRP A 106 -11.93 -19.15 9.09
C TRP A 106 -13.15 -20.08 9.17
N PHE A 107 -14.13 -19.84 10.06
CA PHE A 107 -15.41 -20.57 10.03
C PHE A 107 -16.31 -20.16 8.86
N TYR A 108 -16.12 -18.96 8.31
CA TYR A 108 -16.97 -18.36 7.29
C TYR A 108 -16.31 -18.31 5.90
N ASP A 109 -14.98 -18.36 5.84
CA ASP A 109 -14.22 -18.37 4.58
C ASP A 109 -13.02 -19.34 4.67
N LYS A 110 -13.05 -20.41 3.87
CA LYS A 110 -12.01 -21.45 3.85
C LYS A 110 -10.68 -20.97 3.26
N ASN A 111 -10.66 -19.80 2.62
CA ASN A 111 -9.45 -19.20 2.06
C ASN A 111 -8.70 -18.31 3.07
N TYR A 112 -9.32 -18.00 4.21
CA TYR A 112 -8.66 -17.28 5.31
C TYR A 112 -8.17 -18.27 6.37
N GLY A 113 -6.87 -18.24 6.66
CA GLY A 113 -6.27 -19.07 7.70
C GLY A 113 -6.85 -18.81 9.10
N ILE A 114 -6.53 -19.70 10.04
CA ILE A 114 -6.88 -19.55 11.46
C ILE A 114 -6.15 -18.30 12.01
N GLU A 115 -6.90 -17.29 12.49
CA GLU A 115 -6.29 -16.27 13.37
C GLU A 115 -5.85 -16.97 14.67
N PRO A 116 -4.55 -17.04 14.98
CA PRO A 116 -4.08 -17.74 16.16
C PRO A 116 -4.56 -17.00 17.42
N PHE A 117 -5.38 -17.67 18.24
CA PHE A 117 -5.74 -17.18 19.57
C PHE A 117 -4.65 -17.49 20.63
N THR A 118 -3.50 -18.01 20.22
CA THR A 118 -2.34 -18.21 21.10
C THR A 118 -1.60 -16.91 21.33
N ILE A 119 -2.07 -16.12 22.30
CA ILE A 119 -1.24 -15.25 23.16
C ILE A 119 -0.48 -14.09 22.47
N LEU A 120 -0.49 -13.94 21.15
CA LEU A 120 0.25 -12.89 20.44
C LEU A 120 -0.69 -11.93 19.72
N GLY A 121 -0.62 -10.67 20.14
CA GLY A 121 -1.64 -9.66 19.94
C GLY A 121 -1.81 -9.14 18.51
N GLU A 122 -2.82 -8.28 18.37
CA GLU A 122 -3.34 -7.65 17.15
C GLU A 122 -2.27 -7.10 16.19
N LYS A 123 -1.08 -6.76 16.69
CA LYS A 123 0.09 -6.41 15.88
C LYS A 123 0.43 -7.45 14.82
N ASN A 124 0.20 -8.75 15.07
CA ASN A 124 0.58 -9.79 14.13
C ASN A 124 -0.24 -9.78 12.84
N ILE A 125 -1.52 -9.41 12.88
CA ILE A 125 -2.37 -9.39 11.68
C ILE A 125 -1.99 -8.23 10.77
N ASP A 126 -1.76 -7.04 11.33
CA ASP A 126 -1.29 -5.89 10.55
C ASP A 126 0.10 -6.14 9.96
N VAL A 127 0.97 -6.83 10.70
CA VAL A 127 2.28 -7.26 10.21
C VAL A 127 2.14 -8.29 9.10
N GLN A 128 1.27 -9.29 9.24
CA GLN A 128 1.00 -10.30 8.22
C GLN A 128 0.50 -9.65 6.92
N ASN A 129 -0.49 -8.75 7.01
CA ASN A 129 -1.02 -8.03 5.86
C ASN A 129 0.05 -7.15 5.18
N LYS A 130 0.96 -6.55 5.97
CA LYS A 130 2.10 -5.80 5.43
C LYS A 130 3.09 -6.72 4.70
N ILE A 131 3.37 -7.91 5.26
CA ILE A 131 4.23 -8.90 4.62
C ILE A 131 3.64 -9.32 3.27
N GLU A 132 2.37 -9.70 3.22
CA GLU A 132 1.71 -10.11 1.97
C GLU A 132 1.73 -9.00 0.89
N ASN A 133 1.54 -7.74 1.29
CA ASN A 133 1.60 -6.61 0.36
C ASN A 133 3.03 -6.34 -0.14
N LEU A 134 4.03 -6.50 0.73
CA LEU A 134 5.44 -6.38 0.35
C LEU A 134 5.86 -7.51 -0.59
N GLU A 135 5.42 -8.75 -0.35
CA GLU A 135 5.69 -9.89 -1.22
C GLU A 135 5.12 -9.67 -2.63
N LYS A 136 3.86 -9.20 -2.75
CA LYS A 136 3.29 -8.82 -4.05
C LYS A 136 4.08 -7.71 -4.74
N SER A 137 4.53 -6.71 -3.99
CA SER A 137 5.34 -5.62 -4.54
C SER A 137 6.69 -6.11 -5.05
N ILE A 138 7.31 -7.08 -4.36
CA ILE A 138 8.56 -7.72 -4.79
C ILE A 138 8.33 -8.49 -6.09
N GLU A 139 7.27 -9.29 -6.20
CA GLU A 139 6.96 -10.03 -7.43
C GLU A 139 6.78 -9.12 -8.66
N GLU A 140 6.14 -7.96 -8.48
CA GLU A 140 5.99 -6.97 -9.56
C GLU A 140 7.32 -6.34 -9.97
N ILE A 141 8.21 -6.06 -9.01
CA ILE A 141 9.54 -5.53 -9.27
C ILE A 141 10.39 -6.57 -10.02
N ASP A 142 10.36 -7.83 -9.59
CA ASP A 142 11.10 -8.91 -10.23
C ASP A 142 10.69 -9.11 -11.69
N LYS A 143 9.38 -9.04 -11.99
CA LYS A 143 8.90 -9.05 -13.38
C LYS A 143 9.49 -7.92 -14.23
N LYS A 144 9.49 -6.68 -13.69
CA LYS A 144 10.07 -5.52 -14.38
C LYS A 144 11.59 -5.66 -14.58
N ILE A 145 12.30 -6.24 -13.62
CA ILE A 145 13.74 -6.51 -13.74
C ILE A 145 14.00 -7.52 -14.87
N ILE A 146 13.22 -8.60 -14.94
CA ILE A 146 13.34 -9.61 -16.01
C ILE A 146 13.10 -8.97 -17.38
N GLU A 147 12.05 -8.17 -17.52
CA GLU A 147 11.74 -7.43 -18.75
C GLU A 147 12.90 -6.52 -19.17
N LYS A 148 13.41 -5.68 -18.25
CA LYS A 148 14.52 -4.76 -18.53
C LYS A 148 15.82 -5.47 -18.89
N ASN A 149 16.13 -6.60 -18.24
CA ASN A 149 17.30 -7.39 -18.57
C ASN A 149 17.21 -8.00 -19.98
N SER A 150 16.00 -8.40 -20.42
CA SER A 150 15.79 -8.89 -21.78
C SER A 150 15.99 -7.80 -22.83
N GLU A 151 15.47 -6.59 -22.57
CA GLU A 151 15.68 -5.40 -23.41
C GLU A 151 17.17 -5.01 -23.49
N PHE A 152 17.87 -5.04 -22.36
CA PHE A 152 19.30 -4.74 -22.32
C PHE A 152 20.10 -5.77 -23.13
N THR A 153 19.83 -7.06 -22.94
CA THR A 153 20.52 -8.15 -23.65
C THR A 153 20.31 -8.06 -25.17
N SER A 154 19.10 -7.76 -25.62
CA SER A 154 18.81 -7.55 -27.04
C SER A 154 19.52 -6.32 -27.61
N SER A 155 19.53 -5.21 -26.88
CA SER A 155 20.23 -3.99 -27.27
C SER A 155 21.74 -4.19 -27.36
N GLU A 156 22.31 -4.96 -26.42
CA GLU A 156 23.74 -5.29 -26.41
C GLU A 156 24.13 -6.16 -27.61
N LYS A 157 23.31 -7.16 -27.96
CA LYS A 157 23.49 -7.96 -29.18
C LYS A 157 23.47 -7.09 -30.44
N ASN A 158 22.47 -6.21 -30.56
CA ASN A 158 22.35 -5.29 -31.70
C ASN A 158 23.57 -4.36 -31.80
N PHE A 159 24.02 -3.81 -30.66
CA PHE A 159 25.22 -2.97 -30.62
C PHE A 159 26.46 -3.73 -31.09
N LYS A 160 26.64 -4.97 -30.65
CA LYS A 160 27.76 -5.83 -31.06
C LYS A 160 27.72 -6.11 -32.56
N GLU A 161 26.56 -6.44 -33.12
CA GLU A 161 26.39 -6.69 -34.55
C GLU A 161 26.68 -5.44 -35.40
N ILE A 162 26.16 -4.28 -34.99
CA ILE A 162 26.43 -3.00 -35.66
C ILE A 162 27.93 -2.68 -35.62
N LYS A 163 28.57 -2.91 -34.47
CA LYS A 163 30.00 -2.68 -34.30
C LYS A 163 30.83 -3.60 -35.19
N GLU A 164 30.53 -4.90 -35.23
CA GLU A 164 31.21 -5.86 -36.09
C GLU A 164 31.03 -5.52 -37.58
N ASN A 165 29.81 -5.16 -38.00
CA ASN A 165 29.53 -4.76 -39.37
C ASN A 165 30.31 -3.48 -39.76
N LEU A 166 30.36 -2.49 -38.87
CA LEU A 166 31.18 -1.28 -39.07
C LEU A 166 32.67 -1.61 -39.19
N GLU A 167 33.18 -2.47 -38.30
CA GLU A 167 34.57 -2.90 -38.29
C GLU A 167 34.96 -3.65 -39.58
N ASN A 168 34.05 -4.47 -40.11
CA ASN A 168 34.21 -5.16 -41.38
C ASN A 168 34.25 -4.18 -42.55
N LYS A 169 33.29 -3.26 -42.63
CA LYS A 169 33.26 -2.20 -43.68
C LYS A 169 34.54 -1.35 -43.68
N LEU A 170 35.01 -0.94 -42.50
CA LEU A 170 36.27 -0.18 -42.40
C LEU A 170 37.47 -1.00 -42.88
N THR A 171 37.46 -2.31 -42.66
CA THR A 171 38.52 -3.21 -43.14
C THR A 171 38.47 -3.36 -44.66
N GLU A 172 37.28 -3.54 -45.23
CA GLU A 172 37.09 -3.62 -46.69
C GLU A 172 37.51 -2.33 -47.39
N GLU A 173 37.10 -1.17 -46.90
CA GLU A 173 37.49 0.13 -47.46
C GLU A 173 39.01 0.37 -47.35
N ALA A 174 39.62 0.02 -46.22
CA ALA A 174 41.07 0.10 -46.08
C ALA A 174 41.79 -0.82 -47.08
N ARG A 175 41.23 -2.02 -47.35
CA ARG A 175 41.77 -2.95 -48.35
C ARG A 175 41.66 -2.37 -49.76
N LYS A 176 40.54 -1.77 -50.13
CA LYS A 176 40.37 -1.10 -51.45
C LYS A 176 41.40 0.01 -51.66
N ILE A 177 41.71 0.80 -50.62
CA ILE A 177 42.74 1.85 -50.69
C ILE A 177 44.13 1.23 -50.86
N LYS A 178 44.43 0.15 -50.12
CA LYS A 178 45.70 -0.58 -50.24
C LYS A 178 45.89 -1.20 -51.63
N GLU A 179 44.83 -1.76 -52.23
CA GLU A 179 44.88 -2.42 -53.54
C GLU A 179 45.01 -1.40 -54.70
N ASN A 180 44.54 -0.16 -54.51
CA ASN A 180 44.67 0.94 -55.47
C ASN A 180 45.94 1.79 -55.22
N THR A 181 47.09 1.14 -55.08
CA THR A 181 48.38 1.80 -54.81
C THR A 181 48.74 2.90 -55.82
N ASN A 182 48.36 2.73 -57.09
CA ASN A 182 48.63 3.71 -58.16
C ASN A 182 47.92 5.06 -57.94
N TYR A 183 46.79 5.07 -57.23
CA TYR A 183 46.01 6.30 -56.98
C TYR A 183 46.37 6.93 -55.63
N PHE A 184 46.59 6.12 -54.60
CA PHE A 184 46.77 6.60 -53.24
C PHE A 184 48.24 6.65 -52.78
N ASN A 185 49.17 6.05 -53.53
CA ASN A 185 50.60 6.00 -53.24
C ASN A 185 50.93 5.50 -51.81
N VAL A 186 50.19 4.48 -51.35
CA VAL A 186 50.39 3.86 -50.02
C VAL A 186 50.59 2.36 -50.17
N VAL A 187 51.74 1.84 -49.70
CA VAL A 187 52.09 0.41 -49.78
C VAL A 187 51.41 -0.41 -48.68
N THR A 188 51.16 0.19 -47.52
CA THR A 188 50.48 -0.42 -46.38
C THR A 188 49.35 0.49 -45.89
N TYR A 189 48.12 0.01 -45.99
CA TYR A 189 46.93 0.70 -45.50
C TYR A 189 46.01 -0.32 -44.82
N ASN A 190 45.66 -0.06 -43.56
CA ASN A 190 44.86 -0.95 -42.72
C ASN A 190 43.74 -0.18 -42.01
N ARG A 191 42.88 -0.92 -41.31
CA ARG A 191 41.75 -0.33 -40.59
C ARG A 191 42.16 0.81 -39.65
N LYS A 192 43.23 0.64 -38.88
CA LYS A 192 43.71 1.64 -37.92
C LYS A 192 44.15 2.93 -38.62
N THR A 193 44.89 2.83 -39.72
CA THR A 193 45.32 3.99 -40.51
C THR A 193 44.13 4.71 -41.14
N LEU A 194 43.09 3.98 -41.55
CA LEU A 194 41.84 4.58 -42.05
C LEU A 194 41.10 5.35 -40.95
N THR A 195 40.94 4.75 -39.77
CA THR A 195 40.29 5.41 -38.62
C THR A 195 41.05 6.65 -38.16
N ASP A 196 42.39 6.58 -38.15
CA ASP A 196 43.26 7.72 -37.84
C ASP A 196 43.18 8.82 -38.91
N SER A 197 42.95 8.44 -40.17
CA SER A 197 42.73 9.41 -41.25
C SER A 197 41.40 10.14 -41.06
N PHE A 198 40.32 9.44 -40.70
CA PHE A 198 39.04 10.07 -40.36
C PHE A 198 39.15 11.01 -39.16
N SER A 199 39.90 10.64 -38.11
CA SER A 199 40.08 11.50 -36.94
C SER A 199 40.89 12.76 -37.26
N LYS A 200 41.91 12.66 -38.12
CA LYS A 200 42.66 13.81 -38.66
C LYS A 200 41.79 14.72 -39.51
N ILE A 201 40.93 14.17 -40.37
CA ILE A 201 39.98 14.94 -41.18
C ILE A 201 38.99 15.70 -40.28
N LYS A 202 38.47 15.04 -39.24
CA LYS A 202 37.54 15.67 -38.28
C LYS A 202 38.19 16.84 -37.55
N LYS A 203 39.43 16.67 -37.06
CA LYS A 203 40.22 17.75 -36.43
C LYS A 203 40.51 18.90 -37.40
N LYS A 204 40.86 18.59 -38.65
CA LYS A 204 41.17 19.59 -39.68
C LYS A 204 39.93 20.41 -40.08
N LYS A 205 38.75 19.79 -40.17
CA LYS A 205 37.48 20.52 -40.38
C LYS A 205 37.17 21.48 -39.24
N VAL A 206 37.34 21.06 -37.98
CA VAL A 206 37.12 21.93 -36.80
C VAL A 206 38.05 23.14 -36.84
N LEU A 207 39.35 22.94 -37.11
CA LEU A 207 40.31 24.03 -37.27
C LEU A 207 39.93 24.99 -38.40
N ILE A 208 39.52 24.48 -39.57
CA ILE A 208 39.11 25.33 -40.70
C ILE A 208 37.90 26.20 -40.32
N PHE A 209 36.93 25.66 -39.57
CA PHE A 209 35.78 26.44 -39.10
C PHE A 209 36.18 27.51 -38.07
N GLU A 210 37.11 27.23 -37.15
CA GLU A 210 37.64 28.23 -36.21
C GLU A 210 38.39 29.36 -36.91
N TYR A 211 39.25 29.04 -37.89
CA TYR A 211 39.96 30.06 -38.68
C TYR A 211 39.00 30.89 -39.54
N LEU A 212 37.99 30.27 -40.16
CA LEU A 212 36.98 30.99 -40.94
C LEU A 212 36.14 31.92 -40.05
N TYR A 213 35.82 31.48 -38.83
CA TYR A 213 35.10 32.30 -37.84
C TYR A 213 35.93 33.49 -37.34
N LEU A 214 37.22 33.29 -37.08
CA LEU A 214 38.15 34.36 -36.69
C LEU A 214 38.41 35.37 -37.81
N ASP A 215 38.48 34.94 -39.07
CA ASP A 215 38.62 35.84 -40.21
C ASP A 215 37.34 36.64 -40.51
N ILE A 216 36.16 36.08 -40.22
CA ILE A 216 34.88 36.82 -40.28
C ILE A 216 34.85 37.90 -39.19
N LEU A 217 35.29 37.58 -37.97
CA LEU A 217 35.34 38.53 -36.84
C LEU A 217 36.34 39.68 -37.05
N LYS A 218 37.42 39.48 -37.81
CA LYS A 218 38.39 40.54 -38.15
C LYS A 218 37.93 41.50 -39.24
N LYS A 219 36.83 41.18 -39.94
CA LYS A 219 36.24 42.02 -41.00
C LYS A 219 35.10 42.91 -40.49
N PHE A 220 34.72 42.78 -39.22
CA PHE A 220 33.89 43.73 -38.47
C PHE A 220 34.77 44.55 -37.54
#